data_AF-A0A917CYP2-F1
#
_entry.id   AF-A0A917CYP2-F1
#
_cell.length_a   1.000
_cell.length_b   1.000
_cell.length_c   1.000
_cell.angle_alpha   90.00
_cell.angle_beta   90.00
_cell.angle_gamma   90.00
#
_symmetry.space_group_name_H-M   'P 1'
#
loop_
_entity.id
_entity.type
_entity.pdbx_description
1 polymer ?
#
loop_
_entity_poly.entity_id
_entity_poly.type
_entity_poly.pdbx_seq_one_letter_code
_entity_poly.pdbx_strand_id
1 'polypeptide(L)'
;MAPINKTSLTFILLLSIACLLSGCGTTRTYHVTTQDNINDLFIDELMQPEIPVESEASVFSLSAEQKEIFKRELRRPKNRSKLEIEVIYEFLQERLSNFNFYTRTLSAEQALAQNAGNCLSLAMLTHALAETTHVGIYYELARTPPVFQRDSGYILSSQHIQTVIYEKNVAHTHFYSSKPLKLKIDYFSTAGSRTLRRVNEEAFKAMYYSNVAAESLIRKQLKNAYWNLKKALQLDPENTIALNLLAVLYQNQGHDLYAQKVFVYGLSLTKNQLELLSNYHRYLTQKNRHVEANKVSDIINDYNEPDPFKWIDIADQALHDGQYQQALNYYKKARRQAPYLHEPDAGLAKTYFFLGQPEQALDAMKQAMLNSHDQTTTALYQAKYNYLKKHRP
;
A
#
# COMPACT_ATOMS: atom_id res chain seq x y z
N MET A 1 27.63 36.12 -48.13
CA MET A 1 26.57 35.33 -47.48
C MET A 1 25.90 34.49 -48.56
N ALA A 2 26.19 33.18 -48.59
CA ALA A 2 25.62 32.28 -49.60
C ALA A 2 24.13 32.03 -49.30
N PRO A 3 23.24 31.99 -50.32
CA PRO A 3 21.82 31.78 -50.11
C PRO A 3 21.58 30.36 -49.60
N ILE A 4 21.06 30.24 -48.38
CA ILE A 4 20.65 28.96 -47.81
C ILE A 4 19.50 28.44 -48.67
N ASN A 5 19.75 27.32 -49.35
CA ASN A 5 18.81 26.70 -50.27
C ASN A 5 17.56 26.25 -49.48
N LYS A 6 16.38 26.78 -49.82
CA LYS A 6 15.12 26.55 -49.07
C LYS A 6 14.76 25.07 -48.97
N THR A 7 15.20 24.27 -49.94
CA THR A 7 15.05 22.81 -49.99
C THR A 7 15.89 22.10 -48.92
N SER A 8 17.09 22.58 -48.62
CA SER A 8 17.93 22.03 -47.55
C SER A 8 17.36 22.34 -46.16
N LEU A 9 16.74 23.52 -46.00
CA LEU A 9 16.10 23.91 -44.74
C LEU A 9 14.84 23.09 -44.44
N THR A 10 14.03 22.81 -45.48
CA THR A 10 12.85 21.94 -45.35
C THR A 10 13.23 20.49 -45.06
N PHE A 11 14.30 19.99 -45.67
CA PHE A 11 14.80 18.64 -45.39
C PHE A 11 15.31 18.48 -43.95
N ILE A 12 16.03 19.48 -43.42
CA ILE A 12 16.49 19.48 -42.02
C ILE A 12 15.30 19.57 -41.04
N LEU A 13 14.27 20.36 -41.38
CA LEU A 13 13.05 20.47 -40.57
C LEU A 13 12.25 19.15 -40.55
N LEU A 14 12.14 18.47 -41.69
CA LEU A 14 11.51 17.15 -41.79
C LEU A 14 12.30 16.07 -41.04
N LEU A 15 13.64 16.11 -41.10
CA LEU A 15 14.49 15.17 -40.38
C LEU A 15 14.41 15.36 -38.85
N SER A 16 14.33 16.62 -38.39
CA SER A 16 14.18 16.94 -36.96
C SER A 16 12.79 16.58 -36.42
N ILE A 17 11.72 16.76 -37.21
CA ILE A 17 10.38 16.28 -36.87
C ILE A 17 10.32 14.75 -36.84
N ALA A 18 10.99 14.06 -37.77
CA ALA A 18 11.06 12.60 -37.78
C ALA A 18 11.80 12.04 -36.55
N CYS A 19 12.91 12.67 -36.13
CA CYS A 19 13.64 12.28 -34.92
C CYS A 19 12.83 12.52 -33.63
N LEU A 20 11.97 13.54 -33.60
CA LEU A 20 11.08 13.82 -32.47
C LEU A 20 9.92 12.81 -32.37
N LEU A 21 9.54 12.15 -33.46
CA LEU A 21 8.47 11.14 -33.50
C LEU A 21 8.95 9.71 -33.19
N SER A 22 10.25 9.44 -33.26
CA SER A 22 10.85 8.14 -32.92
C SER A 22 11.13 7.92 -31.43
N GLY A 23 10.71 8.85 -30.55
CA GLY A 23 11.05 8.86 -29.13
C GLY A 23 10.10 8.12 -28.17
N CYS A 24 8.99 7.56 -28.64
CA CYS A 24 8.11 6.76 -27.77
C CYS A 24 8.62 5.33 -27.65
N GLY A 25 9.61 5.11 -26.78
CA GLY A 25 9.91 3.76 -26.30
C GLY A 25 8.64 3.18 -25.66
N THR A 26 8.03 2.17 -26.29
CA THR A 26 6.95 1.39 -25.68
C THR A 26 7.47 0.77 -24.40
N THR A 27 6.96 1.25 -23.26
CA THR A 27 7.17 0.63 -21.95
C THR A 27 6.72 -0.83 -22.04
N ARG A 28 7.60 -1.78 -21.72
CA ARG A 28 7.23 -3.20 -21.68
C ARG A 28 6.25 -3.42 -20.54
N THR A 29 5.01 -3.72 -20.90
CA THR A 29 3.94 -4.11 -19.97
C THR A 29 3.89 -5.63 -19.87
N TYR A 30 3.75 -6.16 -18.65
CA TYR A 30 3.53 -7.60 -18.48
C TYR A 30 2.11 -7.94 -18.93
N HIS A 31 1.98 -8.35 -20.19
CA HIS A 31 0.71 -8.82 -20.73
C HIS A 31 0.57 -10.31 -20.49
N VAL A 32 -0.28 -10.65 -19.54
CA VAL A 32 -0.73 -12.01 -19.32
C VAL A 32 -2.24 -12.04 -19.52
N THR A 33 -2.71 -13.04 -20.25
CA THR A 33 -4.13 -13.36 -20.36
C THR A 33 -4.40 -14.60 -19.54
N THR A 34 -5.54 -14.62 -18.86
CA THR A 34 -6.01 -15.77 -18.12
C THR A 34 -7.37 -16.20 -18.66
N GLN A 35 -7.61 -17.51 -18.63
CA GLN A 35 -8.95 -18.07 -18.84
C GLN A 35 -9.65 -18.35 -17.51
N ASP A 36 -8.93 -18.29 -16.39
CA ASP A 36 -9.48 -18.50 -15.05
C ASP A 36 -10.38 -17.32 -14.65
N ASN A 37 -11.54 -17.64 -14.08
CA ASN A 37 -12.38 -16.68 -13.36
C ASN A 37 -12.03 -16.68 -11.86
N ILE A 38 -12.56 -15.72 -11.11
CA ILE A 38 -12.26 -15.58 -9.67
C ILE A 38 -12.58 -16.85 -8.86
N ASN A 39 -13.62 -17.61 -9.22
CA ASN A 39 -13.98 -18.83 -8.50
C ASN A 39 -12.99 -19.97 -8.73
N ASP A 40 -12.30 -20.00 -9.88
CA ASP A 40 -11.30 -21.00 -10.20
C ASP A 40 -10.03 -20.86 -9.34
N LEU A 41 -9.92 -19.74 -8.61
CA LEU A 41 -8.83 -19.47 -7.69
C LEU A 41 -9.01 -20.16 -6.34
N PHE A 42 -10.24 -20.57 -5.98
CA PHE A 42 -10.58 -21.08 -4.65
C PHE A 42 -10.44 -22.60 -4.55
N ILE A 43 -10.01 -23.08 -3.38
CA ILE A 43 -9.80 -24.51 -3.06
C ILE A 43 -10.61 -24.94 -1.83
N ASP A 44 -11.90 -24.62 -1.82
CA ASP A 44 -12.79 -24.78 -0.67
C ASP A 44 -12.75 -26.18 -0.05
N GLU A 45 -12.68 -27.23 -0.89
CA GLU A 45 -12.61 -28.62 -0.44
C GLU A 45 -11.35 -28.91 0.38
N LEU A 46 -10.21 -28.33 -0.03
CA LEU A 46 -8.93 -28.45 0.68
C LEU A 46 -8.88 -27.57 1.94
N MET A 47 -9.81 -26.63 2.07
CA MET A 47 -9.87 -25.64 3.16
C MET A 47 -10.95 -25.92 4.20
N GLN A 48 -11.59 -27.09 4.14
CA GLN A 48 -12.60 -27.52 5.09
C GLN A 48 -12.03 -27.73 6.52
N PRO A 49 -12.83 -27.53 7.58
CA PRO A 49 -14.19 -26.98 7.53
C PRO A 49 -14.18 -25.48 7.20
N GLU A 50 -15.29 -24.99 6.66
CA GLU A 50 -15.51 -23.56 6.53
C GLU A 50 -15.39 -22.86 7.89
N ILE A 51 -14.57 -21.81 7.94
CA ILE A 51 -14.43 -20.96 9.11
C ILE A 51 -15.32 -19.74 8.89
N PRO A 52 -16.37 -19.53 9.71
CA PRO A 52 -17.20 -18.34 9.60
C PRO A 52 -16.36 -17.08 9.75
N VAL A 53 -16.46 -16.20 8.76
CA VAL A 53 -15.86 -14.86 8.82
C VAL A 53 -16.84 -13.90 9.48
N GLU A 54 -16.31 -12.91 10.17
CA GLU A 54 -17.12 -11.87 10.81
C GLU A 54 -18.01 -11.16 9.76
N SER A 55 -19.28 -10.96 10.09
CA SER A 55 -20.23 -10.33 9.15
C SER A 55 -19.99 -8.83 9.03
N GLU A 56 -20.23 -8.26 7.85
CA GLU A 56 -20.12 -6.81 7.63
C GLU A 56 -21.01 -6.02 8.61
N ALA A 57 -22.22 -6.51 8.87
CA ALA A 57 -23.12 -5.88 9.84
C ALA A 57 -22.55 -5.84 11.26
N SER A 58 -21.81 -6.87 11.68
CA SER A 58 -21.12 -6.91 12.99
C SER A 58 -19.92 -5.95 13.01
N VAL A 59 -19.09 -6.02 11.96
CA VAL A 59 -17.77 -5.39 11.94
C VAL A 59 -17.85 -3.87 11.77
N PHE A 60 -18.79 -3.38 10.97
CA PHE A 60 -18.93 -1.97 10.61
C PHE A 60 -20.00 -1.24 11.44
N SER A 61 -20.53 -1.86 12.50
CA SER A 61 -21.53 -1.23 13.36
C SER A 61 -21.05 -1.00 14.78
N LEU A 62 -21.71 -0.04 15.44
CA LEU A 62 -21.61 0.19 16.87
C LEU A 62 -22.67 -0.61 17.62
N SER A 63 -22.39 -0.95 18.87
CA SER A 63 -23.39 -1.53 19.77
C SER A 63 -24.55 -0.56 19.99
N ALA A 64 -25.72 -1.07 20.39
CA ALA A 64 -26.88 -0.23 20.68
C ALA A 64 -26.57 0.84 21.74
N GLU A 65 -25.79 0.48 22.77
CA GLU A 65 -25.35 1.41 23.81
C GLU A 65 -24.43 2.51 23.25
N GLN A 66 -23.45 2.14 22.43
CA GLN A 66 -22.54 3.09 21.79
C GLN A 66 -23.27 4.06 20.86
N LYS A 67 -24.26 3.57 20.10
CA LYS A 67 -25.13 4.42 19.27
C LYS A 67 -25.88 5.44 20.13
N GLU A 68 -26.44 5.02 21.27
CA GLU A 68 -27.14 5.95 22.16
C GLU A 68 -26.20 6.96 22.85
N ILE A 69 -24.98 6.54 23.22
CA ILE A 69 -23.95 7.46 23.72
C ILE A 69 -23.68 8.56 22.69
N PHE A 70 -23.46 8.20 21.42
CA PHE A 70 -23.17 9.18 20.38
C PHE A 70 -24.39 10.05 20.03
N LYS A 71 -25.60 9.50 20.01
CA LYS A 71 -26.83 10.30 19.87
C LYS A 71 -27.01 11.32 20.99
N ARG A 72 -26.61 11.00 22.23
CA ARG A 72 -26.58 11.98 23.32
C ARG A 72 -25.55 13.07 23.07
N GLU A 73 -24.39 12.74 22.51
CA GLU A 73 -23.38 13.74 22.11
C GLU A 73 -23.95 14.73 21.10
N LEU A 74 -24.63 14.24 20.06
CA LEU A 74 -25.31 15.09 19.06
C LEU A 74 -26.32 16.06 19.68
N ARG A 75 -27.03 15.63 20.73
CA ARG A 75 -28.07 16.42 21.41
C ARG A 75 -27.54 17.39 22.46
N ARG A 76 -26.25 17.35 22.81
CA ARG A 76 -25.66 18.23 23.83
C ARG A 76 -25.86 19.70 23.45
N PRO A 77 -26.15 20.60 24.41
CA PRO A 77 -26.38 22.02 24.12
C PRO A 77 -25.27 22.67 23.27
N LYS A 78 -23.99 22.35 23.54
CA LYS A 78 -22.83 22.83 22.78
C LYS A 78 -22.80 22.41 21.30
N ASN A 79 -23.52 21.34 20.94
CA ASN A 79 -23.49 20.73 19.61
C ASN A 79 -24.77 21.03 18.80
N ARG A 80 -25.81 21.63 19.39
CA ARG A 80 -27.10 21.89 18.72
C ARG A 80 -27.01 22.79 17.49
N SER A 81 -26.01 23.67 17.42
CA SER A 81 -25.76 24.58 16.29
C SER A 81 -24.67 24.10 15.33
N LYS A 82 -24.08 22.94 15.61
CA LYS A 82 -23.03 22.33 14.78
C LYS A 82 -23.65 21.41 13.73
N LEU A 83 -22.98 21.31 12.58
CA LEU A 83 -23.30 20.29 11.60
C LEU A 83 -22.95 18.91 12.16
N GLU A 84 -23.66 17.86 11.74
CA GLU A 84 -23.39 16.49 12.20
C GLU A 84 -21.94 16.07 11.86
N ILE A 85 -21.42 16.52 10.71
CA ILE A 85 -20.00 16.31 10.34
C ILE A 85 -19.01 16.95 11.33
N GLU A 86 -19.33 18.12 11.88
CA GLU A 86 -18.48 18.81 12.86
C GLU A 86 -18.47 18.02 14.18
N VAL A 87 -19.63 17.50 14.60
CA VAL A 87 -19.74 16.71 15.84
C VAL A 87 -19.01 15.36 15.71
N ILE A 88 -19.14 14.67 14.57
CA ILE A 88 -18.37 13.44 14.30
C ILE A 88 -16.87 13.73 14.37
N TYR A 89 -16.40 14.79 13.71
CA TYR A 89 -14.99 15.15 13.69
C TYR A 89 -14.45 15.43 15.10
N GLU A 90 -15.12 16.28 15.88
CA GLU A 90 -14.70 16.60 17.24
C GLU A 90 -14.72 15.39 18.17
N PHE A 91 -15.76 14.54 18.07
CA PHE A 91 -15.84 13.31 18.84
C PHE A 91 -14.65 12.38 18.57
N LEU A 92 -14.26 12.25 17.30
CA LEU A 92 -13.09 11.47 16.91
C LEU A 92 -11.80 12.13 17.42
N GLN A 93 -11.62 13.44 17.28
CA GLN A 93 -10.42 14.14 17.78
C GLN A 93 -10.21 13.97 19.29
N GLU A 94 -11.29 14.07 20.08
CA GLU A 94 -11.22 13.82 21.52
C GLU A 94 -10.72 12.39 21.82
N ARG A 95 -11.17 11.39 21.04
CA ARG A 95 -10.75 9.98 21.19
C ARG A 95 -9.32 9.72 20.71
N LEU A 96 -8.94 10.32 19.58
CA LEU A 96 -7.62 10.18 18.96
C LEU A 96 -6.48 10.65 19.87
N SER A 97 -6.73 11.62 20.75
CA SER A 97 -5.73 12.15 21.69
C SER A 97 -5.06 11.09 22.57
N ASN A 98 -5.78 10.01 22.90
CA ASN A 98 -5.30 8.88 23.70
C ASN A 98 -5.52 7.53 23.01
N PHE A 99 -5.61 7.52 21.68
CA PHE A 99 -5.90 6.31 20.93
C PHE A 99 -4.66 5.41 20.86
N ASN A 100 -4.80 4.17 21.32
CA ASN A 100 -3.71 3.21 21.27
C ASN A 100 -3.60 2.64 19.86
N PHE A 101 -2.68 3.18 19.07
CA PHE A 101 -2.44 2.73 17.71
C PHE A 101 -1.57 1.47 17.70
N TYR A 102 -2.09 0.39 17.14
CA TYR A 102 -1.35 -0.86 16.95
C TYR A 102 -1.89 -1.64 15.75
N THR A 103 -1.32 -2.82 15.53
CA THR A 103 -1.37 -3.52 14.24
C THR A 103 -2.69 -4.25 13.99
N ARG A 104 -3.47 -4.52 15.05
CA ARG A 104 -4.72 -5.27 14.96
C ARG A 104 -5.84 -4.44 14.37
N THR A 105 -6.57 -5.06 13.45
CA THR A 105 -7.80 -4.53 12.87
C THR A 105 -8.97 -4.90 13.77
N LEU A 106 -9.58 -3.91 14.40
CA LEU A 106 -10.73 -4.06 15.29
C LEU A 106 -12.03 -3.69 14.57
N SER A 107 -13.15 -4.26 15.04
CA SER A 107 -14.48 -3.77 14.62
C SER A 107 -14.70 -2.33 15.07
N ALA A 108 -15.69 -1.65 14.48
CA ALA A 108 -16.06 -0.29 14.90
C ALA A 108 -16.42 -0.22 16.40
N GLU A 109 -17.19 -1.19 16.88
CA GLU A 109 -17.54 -1.33 18.29
C GLU A 109 -16.29 -1.49 19.18
N GLN A 110 -15.39 -2.41 18.81
CA GLN A 110 -14.18 -2.69 19.57
C GLN A 110 -13.23 -1.49 19.57
N ALA A 111 -13.06 -0.83 18.43
CA ALA A 111 -12.21 0.35 18.31
C ALA A 111 -12.68 1.49 19.22
N LEU A 112 -13.99 1.70 19.31
CA LEU A 112 -14.57 2.70 20.20
C LEU A 112 -14.46 2.31 21.68
N ALA A 113 -14.74 1.05 22.01
CA ALA A 113 -14.71 0.56 23.39
C ALA A 113 -13.30 0.52 23.97
N GLN A 114 -12.33 0.07 23.16
CA GLN A 114 -10.93 -0.09 23.58
C GLN A 114 -10.10 1.18 23.35
N ASN A 115 -10.64 2.17 22.65
CA ASN A 115 -9.92 3.35 22.16
C ASN A 115 -8.59 2.96 21.47
N ALA A 116 -8.64 1.95 20.60
CA ALA A 116 -7.46 1.34 20.03
C ALA A 116 -7.73 0.74 18.64
N GLY A 117 -6.66 0.45 17.88
CA GLY A 117 -6.75 -0.17 16.56
C GLY A 117 -5.80 0.47 15.55
N ASN A 118 -6.01 0.16 14.27
CA ASN A 118 -5.28 0.75 13.15
C ASN A 118 -6.13 1.78 12.38
N CYS A 119 -5.57 2.35 11.30
CA CYS A 119 -6.26 3.34 10.45
C CYS A 119 -7.57 2.81 9.88
N LEU A 120 -7.62 1.52 9.52
CA LEU A 120 -8.83 0.89 9.01
C LEU A 120 -9.90 0.76 10.10
N SER A 121 -9.51 0.43 11.33
CA SER A 121 -10.41 0.37 12.49
C SER A 121 -11.07 1.74 12.76
N LEU A 122 -10.31 2.82 12.61
CA LEU A 122 -10.82 4.19 12.75
C LEU A 122 -11.73 4.61 11.58
N ALA A 123 -11.40 4.18 10.36
CA ALA A 123 -12.26 4.38 9.19
C ALA A 123 -13.61 3.67 9.37
N MET A 124 -13.60 2.46 9.92
CA MET A 124 -14.80 1.70 10.25
C MET A 124 -15.61 2.34 11.37
N LEU A 125 -14.95 2.81 12.43
CA LEU A 125 -15.59 3.60 13.48
C LEU A 125 -16.26 4.85 12.90
N THR A 126 -15.59 5.56 12.01
CA THR A 126 -16.14 6.77 11.39
C THR A 126 -17.35 6.46 10.51
N HIS A 127 -17.30 5.36 9.74
CA HIS A 127 -18.46 4.86 9.01
C HIS A 127 -19.63 4.57 9.96
N ALA A 128 -19.37 3.82 11.03
CA ALA A 128 -20.39 3.43 11.98
C ALA A 128 -21.02 4.65 12.70
N LEU A 129 -20.25 5.72 12.94
CA LEU A 129 -20.77 6.99 13.46
C LEU A 129 -21.63 7.71 12.41
N ALA A 130 -21.18 7.80 11.15
CA ALA A 130 -21.95 8.43 10.08
C ALA A 130 -23.29 7.72 9.82
N GLU A 131 -23.34 6.40 9.94
CA GLU A 131 -24.58 5.60 9.84
C GLU A 131 -25.58 5.86 10.98
N THR A 132 -25.16 6.50 12.08
CA THR A 132 -26.10 6.95 13.13
C THR A 132 -26.70 8.33 12.86
N THR A 133 -26.30 8.97 11.76
CA THR A 133 -26.68 10.34 11.39
C THR A 133 -27.14 10.41 9.93
N HIS A 134 -27.31 11.62 9.39
CA HIS A 134 -27.71 11.84 8.00
C HIS A 134 -26.51 12.14 7.09
N VAL A 135 -25.30 11.98 7.63
CA VAL A 135 -24.05 12.29 6.96
C VAL A 135 -23.74 11.25 5.88
N GLY A 136 -23.25 11.72 4.74
CA GLY A 136 -22.66 10.89 3.71
C GLY A 136 -21.20 10.63 4.01
N ILE A 137 -20.74 9.43 3.68
CA ILE A 137 -19.34 9.04 3.83
C ILE A 137 -18.85 8.41 2.53
N TYR A 138 -17.58 8.66 2.20
CA TYR A 138 -16.85 7.86 1.23
C TYR A 138 -15.36 7.81 1.61
N TYR A 139 -14.61 6.94 0.94
CA TYR A 139 -13.23 6.62 1.31
C TYR A 139 -12.22 7.07 0.25
N GLU A 140 -11.03 7.43 0.70
CA GLU A 140 -9.91 7.80 -0.17
C GLU A 140 -8.64 7.07 0.29
N LEU A 141 -7.89 6.50 -0.64
CA LEU A 141 -6.50 6.13 -0.37
C LEU A 141 -5.63 7.37 -0.47
N ALA A 142 -4.75 7.54 0.49
CA ALA A 142 -3.75 8.59 0.50
C ALA A 142 -2.44 8.10 -0.13
N ARG A 143 -1.79 9.00 -0.86
CA ARG A 143 -0.45 8.82 -1.40
C ARG A 143 0.55 9.25 -0.34
N THR A 144 0.91 8.30 0.52
CA THR A 144 1.91 8.46 1.58
C THR A 144 2.93 7.34 1.48
N PRO A 145 4.16 7.54 1.99
CA PRO A 145 5.09 6.43 2.18
C PRO A 145 4.38 5.32 2.97
N PRO A 146 4.41 4.06 2.50
CA PRO A 146 3.80 2.96 3.22
C PRO A 146 4.53 2.75 4.56
N VAL A 147 3.77 2.29 5.56
CA VAL A 147 4.37 1.85 6.83
C VAL A 147 4.66 0.37 6.72
N PHE A 148 5.94 0.01 6.88
CA PHE A 148 6.39 -1.37 6.87
C PHE A 148 6.44 -1.95 8.25
N GLN A 149 5.93 -3.18 8.35
CA GLN A 149 6.12 -4.00 9.53
C GLN A 149 6.64 -5.37 9.12
N ARG A 150 7.65 -5.85 9.85
CA ARG A 150 8.09 -7.23 9.75
C ARG A 150 7.56 -8.03 10.92
N ASP A 151 6.89 -9.14 10.61
CA ASP A 151 6.44 -10.12 11.60
C ASP A 151 6.47 -11.52 11.00
N SER A 152 7.07 -12.47 11.71
CA SER A 152 7.02 -13.90 11.39
C SER A 152 7.44 -14.27 9.94
N GLY A 153 8.40 -13.53 9.38
CA GLY A 153 8.92 -13.73 8.02
C GLY A 153 8.11 -13.03 6.92
N TYR A 154 7.03 -12.34 7.26
CA TYR A 154 6.26 -11.49 6.35
C TYR A 154 6.70 -10.03 6.47
N ILE A 155 6.69 -9.33 5.34
CA ILE A 155 6.76 -7.86 5.29
C ILE A 155 5.37 -7.37 4.92
N LEU A 156 4.72 -6.68 5.84
CA LEU A 156 3.44 -6.02 5.61
C LEU A 156 3.66 -4.57 5.20
N SER A 157 3.00 -4.18 4.11
CA SER A 157 2.90 -2.79 3.66
C SER A 157 1.48 -2.31 3.93
N SER A 158 1.32 -1.26 4.74
CA SER A 158 0.02 -0.66 5.00
C SER A 158 -0.21 0.56 4.12
N GLN A 159 -1.33 0.54 3.37
CA GLN A 159 -1.80 1.73 2.65
C GLN A 159 -2.57 2.65 3.60
N HIS A 160 -2.38 3.95 3.45
CA HIS A 160 -3.06 4.94 4.27
C HIS A 160 -4.46 5.23 3.74
N ILE A 161 -5.48 4.97 4.56
CA ILE A 161 -6.89 5.23 4.23
C ILE A 161 -7.41 6.44 5.01
N GLN A 162 -8.14 7.29 4.30
CA GLN A 162 -8.83 8.46 4.83
C GLN A 162 -10.33 8.30 4.61
N THR A 163 -11.13 8.91 5.48
CA THR A 163 -12.56 9.05 5.25
C THR A 163 -12.90 10.49 4.91
N VAL A 164 -13.95 10.64 4.12
CA VAL A 164 -14.53 11.94 3.82
C VAL A 164 -16.00 11.87 4.19
N ILE A 165 -16.40 12.74 5.11
CA ILE A 165 -17.78 12.91 5.53
C ILE A 165 -18.37 14.20 4.96
N TYR A 166 -19.64 14.18 4.56
CA TYR A 166 -20.30 15.32 3.92
C TYR A 166 -21.80 15.38 4.23
N GLU A 167 -22.39 16.56 4.15
CA GLU A 167 -23.84 16.75 4.35
C GLU A 167 -24.62 16.28 3.11
N LYS A 168 -25.53 15.31 3.26
CA LYS A 168 -26.38 14.82 2.14
C LYS A 168 -27.47 15.82 1.76
N ASN A 169 -28.04 16.50 2.76
CA ASN A 169 -29.22 17.34 2.61
C ASN A 169 -28.85 18.82 2.75
N VAL A 170 -28.38 19.43 1.66
CA VAL A 170 -27.95 20.83 1.64
C VAL A 170 -29.11 21.81 1.35
N ALA A 171 -30.37 21.37 1.49
CA ALA A 171 -31.55 22.11 1.04
C ALA A 171 -31.81 23.45 1.77
N HIS A 172 -31.17 23.68 2.93
CA HIS A 172 -31.40 24.88 3.75
C HIS A 172 -30.15 25.67 4.10
N THR A 173 -28.98 25.38 3.50
CA THR A 173 -27.85 26.29 3.68
C THR A 173 -28.04 27.45 2.74
N HIS A 174 -28.17 28.67 3.29
CA HIS A 174 -28.10 29.90 2.51
C HIS A 174 -26.91 29.81 1.54
N PHE A 175 -27.07 30.28 0.31
CA PHE A 175 -26.05 30.31 -0.76
C PHE A 175 -24.70 30.96 -0.34
N TYR A 176 -24.64 31.53 0.88
CA TYR A 176 -23.48 32.14 1.52
C TYR A 176 -23.06 31.46 2.85
N SER A 177 -23.31 30.16 3.03
CA SER A 177 -22.75 29.44 4.18
C SER A 177 -21.23 29.34 4.05
N SER A 178 -20.49 29.95 4.98
CA SER A 178 -19.02 29.87 5.07
C SER A 178 -18.53 28.54 5.67
N LYS A 179 -19.43 27.66 6.10
CA LYS A 179 -19.07 26.39 6.74
C LYS A 179 -18.72 25.31 5.70
N PRO A 180 -17.64 24.54 5.91
CA PRO A 180 -17.31 23.43 5.03
C PRO A 180 -18.38 22.34 5.12
N LEU A 181 -19.04 22.02 4.00
CA LEU A 181 -20.07 20.95 3.92
C LEU A 181 -19.47 19.54 3.78
N LYS A 182 -18.15 19.46 3.86
CA LYS A 182 -17.37 18.24 3.74
C LYS A 182 -16.12 18.35 4.58
N LEU A 183 -15.84 17.31 5.35
CA LEU A 183 -14.63 17.19 6.15
C LEU A 183 -13.88 15.92 5.74
N LYS A 184 -12.57 16.06 5.56
CA LYS A 184 -11.67 14.94 5.39
C LYS A 184 -11.08 14.60 6.76
N ILE A 185 -11.22 13.35 7.15
CA ILE A 185 -10.64 12.83 8.38
C ILE A 185 -9.40 12.04 7.98
N ASP A 186 -8.25 12.64 8.30
CA ASP A 186 -6.98 11.97 8.23
C ASP A 186 -6.59 11.51 9.65
N TYR A 187 -6.70 10.19 9.88
CA TYR A 187 -6.35 9.56 11.16
C TYR A 187 -4.86 9.66 11.49
N PHE A 188 -4.04 9.92 10.47
CA PHE A 188 -2.61 10.08 10.60
C PHE A 188 -2.14 11.17 9.65
N SER A 189 -2.21 12.42 10.12
CA SER A 189 -1.78 13.60 9.36
C SER A 189 -0.31 13.48 8.96
N THR A 190 -0.07 12.92 7.80
CA THR A 190 1.23 12.92 7.13
C THR A 190 1.32 14.21 6.34
N ALA A 191 2.27 15.07 6.68
CA ALA A 191 2.52 16.29 5.93
C ALA A 191 2.73 15.95 4.44
N GLY A 192 1.93 16.58 3.57
CA GLY A 192 2.00 16.34 2.12
C GLY A 192 1.17 15.17 1.60
N SER A 193 0.34 14.53 2.43
CA SER A 193 -0.62 13.51 1.99
C SER A 193 -1.56 14.05 0.90
N ARG A 194 -1.63 13.34 -0.24
CA ARG A 194 -2.53 13.66 -1.37
C ARG A 194 -3.46 12.49 -1.62
N THR A 195 -4.68 12.76 -2.10
CA THR A 195 -5.59 11.70 -2.53
C THR A 195 -5.00 10.95 -3.72
N LEU A 196 -4.82 9.63 -3.58
CA LEU A 196 -4.44 8.72 -4.65
C LEU A 196 -5.66 8.37 -5.50
N ARG A 197 -6.70 7.81 -4.86
CA ARG A 197 -7.97 7.45 -5.52
C ARG A 197 -9.11 7.33 -4.51
N ARG A 198 -10.35 7.39 -5.00
CA ARG A 198 -11.53 6.99 -4.23
C ARG A 198 -11.59 5.47 -4.08
N VAL A 199 -12.18 5.04 -2.97
CA VAL A 199 -12.49 3.63 -2.67
C VAL A 199 -13.99 3.56 -2.43
N ASN A 200 -14.66 2.64 -3.14
CA ASN A 200 -16.08 2.38 -2.94
C ASN A 200 -16.29 1.53 -1.68
N GLU A 201 -17.53 1.34 -1.27
CA GLU A 201 -17.83 0.64 0.00
C GLU A 201 -17.43 -0.84 -0.04
N GLU A 202 -17.65 -1.55 -1.14
CA GLU A 202 -17.29 -2.96 -1.29
C GLU A 202 -15.78 -3.17 -1.20
N ALA A 203 -14.99 -2.34 -1.88
CA ALA A 203 -13.53 -2.36 -1.79
C ALA A 203 -13.04 -1.99 -0.38
N PHE A 204 -13.68 -1.02 0.29
CA PHE A 204 -13.37 -0.70 1.67
C PHE A 204 -13.62 -1.89 2.61
N LYS A 205 -14.73 -2.60 2.42
CA LYS A 205 -15.02 -3.83 3.17
C LYS A 205 -14.04 -4.95 2.84
N ALA A 206 -13.65 -5.10 1.57
CA ALA A 206 -12.64 -6.06 1.15
C ALA A 206 -11.27 -5.80 1.81
N MET A 207 -10.90 -4.53 2.04
CA MET A 207 -9.68 -4.18 2.77
C MET A 207 -9.69 -4.72 4.20
N TYR A 208 -10.84 -4.72 4.89
CA TYR A 208 -10.96 -5.31 6.24
C TYR A 208 -10.63 -6.80 6.22
N TYR A 209 -11.27 -7.56 5.35
CA TYR A 209 -11.03 -8.99 5.23
C TYR A 209 -9.60 -9.30 4.79
N SER A 210 -9.01 -8.45 3.93
CA SER A 210 -7.59 -8.56 3.54
C SER A 210 -6.64 -8.36 4.73
N ASN A 211 -6.92 -7.38 5.60
CA ASN A 211 -6.12 -7.14 6.80
C ASN A 211 -6.25 -8.30 7.81
N VAL A 212 -7.47 -8.78 8.05
CA VAL A 212 -7.71 -9.94 8.94
C VAL A 212 -7.00 -11.19 8.39
N ALA A 213 -6.99 -11.37 7.08
CA ALA A 213 -6.24 -12.45 6.44
C ALA A 213 -4.72 -12.31 6.61
N ALA A 214 -4.16 -11.11 6.44
CA ALA A 214 -2.75 -10.85 6.67
C ALA A 214 -2.34 -11.16 8.12
N GLU A 215 -3.13 -10.71 9.10
CA GLU A 215 -2.93 -11.05 10.52
C GLU A 215 -3.01 -12.56 10.77
N SER A 216 -3.96 -13.24 10.12
CA SER A 216 -4.13 -14.69 10.22
C SER A 216 -2.94 -15.45 9.63
N LEU A 217 -2.36 -14.99 8.51
CA LEU A 217 -1.15 -15.55 7.92
C LEU A 217 0.06 -15.43 8.86
N ILE A 218 0.24 -14.27 9.50
CA ILE A 218 1.29 -14.05 10.49
C ILE A 218 1.13 -15.03 11.66
N ARG A 219 -0.09 -15.21 12.15
CA ARG A 219 -0.41 -16.17 13.23
C ARG A 219 -0.46 -17.64 12.77
N LYS A 220 -0.10 -17.93 11.51
CA LYS A 220 -0.15 -19.26 10.88
C LYS A 220 -1.54 -19.91 10.90
N GLN A 221 -2.60 -19.11 10.98
CA GLN A 221 -4.00 -19.52 10.92
C GLN A 221 -4.45 -19.61 9.45
N LEU A 222 -3.88 -20.55 8.70
CA LEU A 222 -3.99 -20.59 7.24
C LEU A 222 -5.43 -20.70 6.72
N LYS A 223 -6.27 -21.54 7.37
CA LYS A 223 -7.69 -21.65 6.99
C LYS A 223 -8.45 -20.34 7.23
N ASN A 224 -8.19 -19.66 8.36
CA ASN A 224 -8.82 -18.39 8.67
C ASN A 224 -8.41 -17.31 7.65
N ALA A 225 -7.12 -17.28 7.29
CA ALA A 225 -6.62 -16.43 6.23
C ALA A 225 -7.34 -16.70 4.90
N TYR A 226 -7.46 -17.97 4.49
CA TYR A 226 -8.14 -18.37 3.27
C TYR A 226 -9.59 -17.87 3.20
N TRP A 227 -10.40 -18.14 4.23
CA TRP A 227 -11.82 -17.77 4.22
C TRP A 227 -12.01 -16.25 4.22
N ASN A 228 -11.14 -15.49 4.91
CA ASN A 228 -11.14 -14.03 4.84
C ASN A 228 -10.70 -13.53 3.46
N LEU A 229 -9.68 -14.11 2.83
CA LEU A 229 -9.27 -13.73 1.47
C LEU A 229 -10.36 -14.01 0.44
N LYS A 230 -11.05 -15.15 0.58
CA LYS A 230 -12.21 -15.48 -0.26
C LYS A 230 -13.30 -14.42 -0.11
N LYS A 231 -13.65 -14.04 1.12
CA LYS A 231 -14.64 -12.98 1.36
C LYS A 231 -14.19 -11.62 0.81
N ALA A 232 -12.90 -11.28 0.95
CA ALA A 232 -12.33 -10.06 0.36
C ALA A 232 -12.49 -10.04 -1.17
N LEU A 233 -12.15 -11.14 -1.84
CA LEU A 233 -12.19 -11.27 -3.30
C LEU A 233 -13.60 -11.44 -3.87
N GLN A 234 -14.57 -11.90 -3.06
CA GLN A 234 -15.99 -11.87 -3.43
C GLN A 234 -16.56 -10.45 -3.41
N LEU A 235 -16.05 -9.57 -2.53
CA LEU A 235 -16.45 -8.17 -2.45
C LEU A 235 -15.71 -7.32 -3.50
N ASP A 236 -14.43 -7.56 -3.70
CA ASP A 236 -13.59 -6.85 -4.65
C ASP A 236 -12.65 -7.83 -5.38
N PRO A 237 -13.08 -8.38 -6.54
CA PRO A 237 -12.29 -9.32 -7.32
C PRO A 237 -10.98 -8.75 -7.85
N GLU A 238 -10.83 -7.42 -7.88
CA GLU A 238 -9.61 -6.72 -8.32
C GLU A 238 -8.69 -6.31 -7.16
N ASN A 239 -9.01 -6.73 -5.93
CA ASN A 239 -8.22 -6.41 -4.76
C ASN A 239 -6.83 -7.07 -4.84
N THR A 240 -5.84 -6.30 -5.31
CA THR A 240 -4.46 -6.77 -5.49
C THR A 240 -3.81 -7.24 -4.21
N ILE A 241 -4.17 -6.66 -3.06
CA ILE A 241 -3.64 -7.06 -1.75
C ILE A 241 -4.14 -8.47 -1.43
N ALA A 242 -5.45 -8.71 -1.56
CA ALA A 242 -6.03 -10.02 -1.33
C ALA A 242 -5.51 -11.09 -2.30
N LEU A 243 -5.39 -10.77 -3.60
CA LEU A 243 -4.80 -11.67 -4.59
C LEU A 243 -3.35 -12.02 -4.23
N ASN A 244 -2.55 -11.03 -3.85
CA ASN A 244 -1.16 -11.25 -3.47
C ASN A 244 -1.04 -12.13 -2.21
N LEU A 245 -1.86 -11.87 -1.18
CA LEU A 245 -1.91 -12.68 0.04
C LEU A 245 -2.39 -14.11 -0.25
N LEU A 246 -3.35 -14.31 -1.16
CA LEU A 246 -3.82 -15.63 -1.56
C LEU A 246 -2.74 -16.43 -2.30
N ALA A 247 -1.99 -15.79 -3.19
CA ALA A 247 -0.86 -16.41 -3.88
C ALA A 247 0.23 -16.84 -2.88
N VAL A 248 0.55 -15.99 -1.90
CA VAL A 248 1.51 -16.29 -0.82
C VAL A 248 0.99 -17.42 0.07
N LEU A 249 -0.31 -17.44 0.39
CA LEU A 249 -0.94 -18.52 1.16
C LEU A 249 -0.77 -19.87 0.45
N TYR A 250 -1.06 -19.93 -0.85
CA TYR A 250 -0.89 -21.15 -1.65
C TYR A 250 0.56 -21.57 -1.79
N GLN A 251 1.47 -20.62 -1.97
CA GLN A 251 2.90 -20.89 -1.99
C GLN A 251 3.36 -21.53 -0.66
N ASN A 252 2.92 -21.00 0.47
CA ASN A 252 3.27 -21.52 1.81
C ASN A 252 2.70 -22.91 2.10
N GLN A 253 1.61 -23.28 1.42
CA GLN A 253 0.99 -24.61 1.52
C GLN A 253 1.46 -25.60 0.45
N GLY A 254 2.32 -25.16 -0.48
CA GLY A 254 2.77 -26.00 -1.59
C GLY A 254 1.71 -26.23 -2.69
N HIS A 255 0.64 -25.43 -2.71
CA HIS A 255 -0.38 -25.47 -3.76
C HIS A 255 0.08 -24.67 -5.00
N ASP A 256 1.17 -25.13 -5.61
CA ASP A 256 1.91 -24.37 -6.62
C ASP A 256 1.07 -23.99 -7.85
N LEU A 257 0.22 -24.89 -8.31
CA LEU A 257 -0.69 -24.64 -9.43
C LEU A 257 -1.61 -23.46 -9.12
N TYR A 258 -2.20 -23.43 -7.92
CA TYR A 258 -3.11 -22.36 -7.50
C TYR A 258 -2.37 -21.07 -7.21
N ALA A 259 -1.17 -21.12 -6.62
CA ALA A 259 -0.31 -19.95 -6.46
C ALA A 259 -0.05 -19.27 -7.81
N GLN A 260 0.32 -20.07 -8.83
CA GLN A 260 0.54 -19.54 -10.18
C GLN A 260 -0.74 -18.97 -10.79
N LYS A 261 -1.89 -19.67 -10.68
CA LYS A 261 -3.18 -19.16 -11.17
C LYS A 261 -3.51 -17.80 -10.59
N VAL A 262 -3.36 -17.62 -9.27
CA VAL A 262 -3.64 -16.36 -8.60
C VAL A 262 -2.68 -15.25 -9.06
N PHE A 263 -1.39 -15.52 -9.20
CA PHE A 263 -0.44 -14.53 -9.73
C PHE A 263 -0.81 -14.10 -11.15
N VAL A 264 -1.09 -15.07 -12.04
CA VAL A 264 -1.47 -14.81 -13.43
C VAL A 264 -2.78 -14.01 -13.49
N TYR A 265 -3.78 -14.38 -12.68
CA TYR A 265 -5.04 -13.65 -12.59
C TYR A 265 -4.82 -12.20 -12.14
N GLY A 266 -4.11 -11.95 -11.03
CA GLY A 266 -3.85 -10.59 -10.56
C GLY A 266 -3.01 -9.73 -11.51
N LEU A 267 -2.05 -10.34 -12.20
CA LEU A 267 -1.26 -9.67 -13.23
C LEU A 267 -2.05 -9.39 -14.51
N SER A 268 -3.18 -10.06 -14.75
CA SER A 268 -4.07 -9.77 -15.88
C SER A 268 -4.98 -8.55 -15.65
N LEU A 269 -5.27 -8.21 -14.39
CA LEU A 269 -6.26 -7.20 -14.03
C LEU A 269 -5.69 -5.78 -13.95
N THR A 270 -4.47 -5.63 -13.44
CA THR A 270 -4.08 -4.35 -12.83
C THR A 270 -3.05 -3.58 -13.63
N LYS A 271 -3.08 -2.24 -13.55
CA LYS A 271 -2.03 -1.38 -14.12
C LYS A 271 -0.89 -1.09 -13.16
N ASN A 272 -1.10 -1.30 -11.84
CA ASN A 272 -0.08 -1.14 -10.82
C ASN A 272 0.35 -2.49 -10.25
N GLN A 273 1.33 -3.13 -10.89
CA GLN A 273 1.67 -4.54 -10.69
C GLN A 273 2.97 -4.77 -9.92
N LEU A 274 3.68 -3.73 -9.46
CA LEU A 274 5.06 -3.89 -9.00
C LEU A 274 5.22 -4.91 -7.87
N GLU A 275 4.33 -4.87 -6.87
CA GLU A 275 4.34 -5.82 -5.75
C GLU A 275 4.00 -7.25 -6.19
N LEU A 276 2.97 -7.42 -7.03
CA LEU A 276 2.59 -8.71 -7.60
C LEU A 276 3.70 -9.30 -8.48
N LEU A 277 4.33 -8.48 -9.34
CA LEU A 277 5.47 -8.87 -10.17
C LEU A 277 6.65 -9.30 -9.31
N SER A 278 6.98 -8.52 -8.26
CA SER A 278 8.06 -8.85 -7.33
C SER A 278 7.83 -10.19 -6.63
N ASN A 279 6.61 -10.42 -6.11
CA ASN A 279 6.27 -11.68 -5.47
C ASN A 279 6.19 -12.85 -6.46
N TYR A 280 5.72 -12.62 -7.69
CA TYR A 280 5.70 -13.67 -8.72
C TYR A 280 7.12 -14.04 -9.18
N HIS A 281 8.00 -13.04 -9.38
CA HIS A 281 9.42 -13.26 -9.65
C HIS A 281 10.07 -14.11 -8.55
N ARG A 282 9.81 -13.78 -7.29
CA ARG A 282 10.31 -14.54 -6.14
C ARG A 282 9.78 -15.97 -6.14
N TYR A 283 8.49 -16.17 -6.35
CA TYR A 283 7.87 -17.49 -6.49
C TYR A 283 8.56 -18.31 -7.59
N LEU A 284 8.74 -17.75 -8.79
CA LEU A 284 9.41 -18.43 -9.90
C LEU A 284 10.86 -18.80 -9.57
N THR A 285 11.58 -17.90 -8.90
CA THR A 285 12.96 -18.14 -8.46
C THR A 285 13.04 -19.31 -7.48
N GLN A 286 12.16 -19.37 -6.48
CA GLN A 286 12.10 -20.46 -5.51
C GLN A 286 11.72 -21.81 -6.16
N LYS A 287 11.01 -21.78 -7.28
CA LYS A 287 10.67 -22.98 -8.08
C LYS A 287 11.71 -23.32 -9.15
N ASN A 288 12.88 -22.66 -9.14
CA ASN A 288 13.94 -22.83 -10.14
C ASN A 288 13.48 -22.57 -11.59
N ARG A 289 12.41 -21.80 -11.79
CA ARG A 289 11.88 -21.40 -13.11
C ARG A 289 12.60 -20.17 -13.64
N HIS A 290 13.93 -20.26 -13.75
CA HIS A 290 14.82 -19.11 -14.00
C HIS A 290 14.50 -18.37 -15.30
N VAL A 291 14.11 -19.08 -16.37
CA VAL A 291 13.76 -18.45 -17.65
C VAL A 291 12.56 -17.52 -17.51
N GLU A 292 11.53 -17.94 -16.76
CA GLU A 292 10.34 -17.12 -16.53
C GLU A 292 10.61 -16.02 -15.51
N ALA A 293 11.38 -16.32 -14.47
CA ALA A 293 11.82 -15.31 -13.50
C ALA A 293 12.56 -14.17 -14.20
N ASN A 294 13.48 -14.47 -15.13
CA ASN A 294 14.20 -13.44 -15.89
C ASN A 294 13.25 -12.58 -16.73
N LYS A 295 12.22 -13.16 -17.37
CA LYS A 295 11.21 -12.39 -18.10
C LYS A 295 10.47 -11.41 -17.19
N VAL A 296 10.09 -11.85 -15.98
CA VAL A 296 9.43 -10.98 -14.99
C VAL A 296 10.40 -9.90 -14.48
N SER A 297 11.67 -10.26 -14.25
CA SER A 297 12.70 -9.31 -13.84
C SER A 297 12.92 -8.21 -14.87
N ASP A 298 12.95 -8.54 -16.17
CA ASP A 298 13.05 -7.56 -17.24
C ASP A 298 11.89 -6.56 -17.20
N ILE A 299 10.66 -7.02 -16.95
CA ILE A 299 9.53 -6.10 -16.79
C ILE A 299 9.68 -5.22 -15.55
N ILE A 300 10.08 -5.77 -14.40
CA ILE A 300 10.31 -4.96 -13.19
C ILE A 300 11.42 -3.92 -13.44
N ASN A 301 12.44 -4.27 -14.23
CA ASN A 301 13.54 -3.37 -14.58
C ASN A 301 13.08 -2.23 -15.50
N ASP A 302 12.11 -2.46 -16.37
CA ASP A 302 11.52 -1.42 -17.23
C ASP A 302 10.33 -0.69 -16.60
N TYR A 303 9.84 -1.19 -15.45
CA TYR A 303 8.67 -0.65 -14.77
C TYR A 303 8.91 0.78 -14.28
N ASN A 304 7.93 1.66 -14.54
CA ASN A 304 7.95 3.06 -14.09
C ASN A 304 7.06 3.22 -12.86
N GLU A 305 7.63 3.04 -11.68
CA GLU A 305 6.98 3.40 -10.41
C GLU A 305 7.54 4.73 -9.92
N PRO A 306 6.74 5.82 -9.87
CA PRO A 306 7.19 7.13 -9.42
C PRO A 306 7.36 7.26 -7.91
N ASP A 307 6.85 6.33 -7.11
CA ASP A 307 7.07 6.31 -5.67
C ASP A 307 8.42 5.64 -5.31
N PRO A 308 9.43 6.40 -4.83
CA PRO A 308 10.74 5.83 -4.48
C PRO A 308 10.65 4.82 -3.33
N PHE A 309 9.66 4.94 -2.43
CA PHE A 309 9.51 4.02 -1.32
C PHE A 309 9.18 2.62 -1.80
N LYS A 310 8.31 2.47 -2.79
CA LYS A 310 8.04 1.15 -3.40
C LYS A 310 9.28 0.46 -3.97
N TRP A 311 10.24 1.22 -4.52
CA TRP A 311 11.53 0.66 -4.94
C TRP A 311 12.39 0.24 -3.75
N ILE A 312 12.39 1.01 -2.66
CA ILE A 312 13.07 0.64 -1.40
C ILE A 312 12.46 -0.65 -0.85
N ASP A 313 11.13 -0.80 -0.88
CA ASP A 313 10.43 -1.93 -0.28
C ASP A 313 10.75 -3.25 -0.98
N ILE A 314 10.68 -3.26 -2.32
CA ILE A 314 11.07 -4.45 -3.09
C ILE A 314 12.59 -4.69 -3.04
N ALA A 315 13.41 -3.65 -2.82
CA ALA A 315 14.85 -3.79 -2.62
C ALA A 315 15.18 -4.43 -1.26
N ASP A 316 14.52 -4.00 -0.19
CA ASP A 316 14.64 -4.57 1.15
C ASP A 316 14.23 -6.05 1.16
N GLN A 317 13.14 -6.39 0.42
CA GLN A 317 12.71 -7.78 0.24
C GLN A 317 13.74 -8.58 -0.56
N ALA A 318 14.23 -8.07 -1.69
CA ALA A 318 15.25 -8.74 -2.49
C ALA A 318 16.57 -8.94 -1.71
N LEU A 319 16.98 -7.96 -0.91
CA LEU A 319 18.16 -8.03 -0.05
C LEU A 319 17.98 -9.14 1.00
N HIS A 320 16.81 -9.22 1.61
CA HIS A 320 16.47 -10.26 2.58
C HIS A 320 16.52 -11.67 1.97
N ASP A 321 16.03 -11.81 0.74
CA ASP A 321 15.97 -13.09 0.03
C ASP A 321 17.31 -13.48 -0.61
N GLY A 322 18.39 -12.74 -0.34
CA GLY A 322 19.73 -12.99 -0.88
C GLY A 322 19.89 -12.61 -2.36
N GLN A 323 18.91 -11.93 -2.95
CA GLN A 323 18.89 -11.48 -4.35
C GLN A 323 19.65 -10.15 -4.49
N TYR A 324 20.91 -10.12 -4.05
CA TYR A 324 21.70 -8.89 -3.88
C TYR A 324 21.82 -8.05 -5.15
N GLN A 325 21.93 -8.68 -6.33
CA GLN A 325 22.01 -7.95 -7.60
C GLN A 325 20.72 -7.19 -7.91
N GLN A 326 19.57 -7.75 -7.55
CA GLN A 326 18.26 -7.13 -7.76
C GLN A 326 18.03 -6.00 -6.76
N ALA A 327 18.34 -6.25 -5.48
CA ALA A 327 18.34 -5.24 -4.43
C ALA A 327 19.18 -4.02 -4.84
N LEU A 328 20.38 -4.25 -5.38
CA LEU A 328 21.26 -3.20 -5.87
C LEU A 328 20.61 -2.36 -6.98
N ASN A 329 19.92 -2.99 -7.93
CA ASN A 329 19.23 -2.27 -9.00
C ASN A 329 18.06 -1.42 -8.46
N TYR A 330 17.26 -2.00 -7.57
CA TYR A 330 16.07 -1.35 -7.01
C TYR A 330 16.44 -0.17 -6.10
N TYR A 331 17.43 -0.31 -5.21
CA TYR A 331 17.91 0.85 -4.43
C TYR A 331 18.51 1.94 -5.33
N LYS A 332 19.20 1.59 -6.42
CA LYS A 332 19.69 2.57 -7.40
C LYS A 332 18.55 3.32 -8.09
N LYS A 333 17.43 2.64 -8.39
CA LYS A 333 16.21 3.29 -8.90
C LYS A 333 15.65 4.27 -7.89
N ALA A 334 15.45 3.85 -6.64
CA ALA A 334 14.97 4.71 -5.56
C ALA A 334 15.85 5.96 -5.38
N ARG A 335 17.18 5.77 -5.31
CA ARG A 335 18.15 6.86 -5.16
C ARG A 335 18.11 7.86 -6.32
N ARG A 336 17.90 7.40 -7.56
CA ARG A 336 17.77 8.30 -8.71
C ARG A 336 16.51 9.16 -8.64
N GLN A 337 15.42 8.60 -8.11
CA GLN A 337 14.14 9.32 -7.98
C GLN A 337 14.12 10.29 -6.81
N ALA A 338 14.76 9.91 -5.70
CA ALA A 338 14.79 10.71 -4.47
C ALA A 338 16.19 10.71 -3.86
N PRO A 339 17.14 11.48 -4.42
CA PRO A 339 18.53 11.53 -3.97
C PRO A 339 18.73 12.15 -2.58
N TYR A 340 17.68 12.75 -2.02
CA TYR A 340 17.65 13.34 -0.68
C TYR A 340 17.23 12.33 0.41
N LEU A 341 16.74 11.14 0.03
CA LEU A 341 16.42 10.08 0.98
C LEU A 341 17.70 9.35 1.41
N HIS A 342 17.76 8.91 2.66
CA HIS A 342 18.92 8.19 3.20
C HIS A 342 18.76 6.67 3.12
N GLU A 343 17.53 6.19 3.06
CA GLU A 343 17.15 4.78 3.04
C GLU A 343 17.74 4.03 1.83
N PRO A 344 17.72 4.58 0.58
CA PRO A 344 18.34 3.91 -0.55
C PRO A 344 19.85 3.67 -0.36
N ASP A 345 20.59 4.67 0.11
CA ASP A 345 22.03 4.55 0.31
C ASP A 345 22.38 3.66 1.52
N ALA A 346 21.56 3.65 2.56
CA ALA A 346 21.70 2.70 3.67
C ALA A 346 21.47 1.25 3.20
N GLY A 347 20.50 1.03 2.30
CA GLY A 347 20.24 -0.24 1.64
C GLY A 347 21.38 -0.68 0.70
N LEU A 348 21.89 0.25 -0.11
CA LEU A 348 23.06 0.02 -0.97
C LEU A 348 24.28 -0.38 -0.16
N ALA A 349 24.54 0.29 0.97
CA ALA A 349 25.68 -0.04 1.82
C ALA A 349 25.63 -1.49 2.33
N LYS A 350 24.46 -1.95 2.82
CA LYS A 350 24.26 -3.35 3.21
C LYS A 350 24.45 -4.29 2.03
N THR A 351 23.88 -3.96 0.88
CA THR A 351 23.93 -4.78 -0.33
C THR A 351 25.36 -4.96 -0.83
N TYR A 352 26.13 -3.87 -0.92
CA TYR A 352 27.54 -3.91 -1.30
C TYR A 352 28.38 -4.72 -0.32
N PHE A 353 28.11 -4.63 0.98
CA PHE A 353 28.78 -5.45 1.97
C PHE A 353 28.57 -6.96 1.72
N PHE A 354 27.33 -7.39 1.48
CA PHE A 354 27.04 -8.80 1.16
C PHE A 354 27.61 -9.25 -0.19
N LEU A 355 27.83 -8.32 -1.12
CA LEU A 355 28.50 -8.58 -2.41
C LEU A 355 30.04 -8.57 -2.33
N GLY A 356 30.64 -8.38 -1.14
CA GLY A 356 32.09 -8.31 -0.99
C GLY A 356 32.71 -7.03 -1.57
N GLN A 357 31.94 -5.93 -1.59
CA GLN A 357 32.30 -4.63 -2.17
C GLN A 357 32.46 -3.55 -1.07
N PRO A 358 33.48 -3.65 -0.18
CA PRO A 358 33.56 -2.87 1.06
C PRO A 358 33.75 -1.36 0.84
N GLU A 359 34.50 -0.94 -0.17
CA GLU A 359 34.70 0.49 -0.44
C GLU A 359 33.39 1.16 -0.89
N GLN A 360 32.64 0.51 -1.79
CA GLN A 360 31.33 0.98 -2.22
C GLN A 360 30.31 0.96 -1.07
N ALA A 361 30.40 -0.02 -0.15
CA ALA A 361 29.57 -0.07 1.04
C ALA A 361 29.82 1.13 1.97
N LEU A 362 31.09 1.49 2.18
CA LEU A 362 31.47 2.65 2.99
C LEU A 362 31.02 3.96 2.36
N ASP A 363 31.20 4.12 1.05
CA ASP A 363 30.77 5.34 0.35
C ASP A 363 29.26 5.51 0.36
N ALA A 364 28.49 4.44 0.14
CA ALA A 364 27.04 4.47 0.28
C ALA A 364 26.62 4.82 1.72
N MET A 365 27.28 4.27 2.75
CA MET A 365 26.96 4.62 4.14
C MET A 365 27.27 6.09 4.46
N LYS A 366 28.32 6.70 3.88
CA LYS A 366 28.56 8.14 3.99
C LYS A 366 27.42 8.95 3.38
N GLN A 367 26.93 8.56 2.19
CA GLN A 367 25.78 9.24 1.57
C GLN A 367 24.52 9.12 2.43
N ALA A 368 24.26 7.95 3.01
CA ALA A 368 23.15 7.75 3.93
C ALA A 368 23.23 8.70 5.15
N MET A 369 24.42 8.92 5.71
CA MET A 369 24.63 9.88 6.81
C MET A 369 24.45 11.34 6.39
N LEU A 370 24.84 11.69 5.17
CA LEU A 370 24.68 13.06 4.65
C LEU A 370 23.21 13.43 4.44
N ASN A 371 22.39 12.43 4.07
CA ASN A 371 20.97 12.59 3.82
C ASN A 371 20.08 12.34 5.06
N SER A 372 20.64 11.91 6.19
CA SER A 372 19.89 11.75 7.44
C SER A 372 19.80 13.08 8.19
N HIS A 373 18.57 13.56 8.39
CA HIS A 373 18.31 14.88 8.99
C HIS A 373 18.03 14.82 10.49
N ASP A 374 18.02 13.63 11.10
CA ASP A 374 17.88 13.43 12.54
C ASP A 374 19.16 12.84 13.16
N GLN A 375 19.51 13.32 14.35
CA GLN A 375 20.76 12.94 15.03
C GLN A 375 20.82 11.45 15.38
N THR A 376 19.67 10.83 15.67
CA THR A 376 19.57 9.42 16.06
C THR A 376 19.93 8.50 14.89
N THR A 377 19.36 8.73 13.71
CA THR A 377 19.67 7.99 12.48
C THR A 377 21.11 8.22 12.05
N THR A 378 21.61 9.45 12.11
CA THR A 378 23.02 9.76 11.80
C THR A 378 23.98 8.99 12.70
N ALA A 379 23.71 8.94 14.01
CA ALA A 379 24.53 8.18 14.96
C ALA A 379 24.47 6.66 14.68
N LEU A 380 23.29 6.13 14.35
CA LEU A 380 23.13 4.74 13.93
C LEU A 380 23.96 4.41 12.69
N TYR A 381 23.94 5.29 11.68
CA TYR A 381 24.72 5.10 10.45
C TYR A 381 26.22 5.26 10.69
N GLN A 382 26.65 6.16 11.57
CA GLN A 382 28.05 6.27 11.98
C GLN A 382 28.56 4.97 12.65
N ALA A 383 27.75 4.36 13.51
CA ALA A 383 28.08 3.07 14.12
C ALA A 383 28.21 1.96 13.08
N LYS A 384 27.28 1.90 12.11
CA LYS A 384 27.34 0.95 10.99
C LYS A 384 28.55 1.18 10.08
N TYR A 385 28.88 2.43 9.79
CA TYR A 385 30.08 2.80 9.02
C TYR A 385 31.35 2.26 9.71
N ASN A 386 31.48 2.47 11.02
CA ASN A 386 32.63 1.99 11.79
C ASN A 386 32.70 0.46 11.79
N TYR A 387 31.55 -0.22 11.88
CA TYR A 387 31.47 -1.67 11.76
C TYR A 387 31.98 -2.15 10.39
N LEU A 388 31.46 -1.57 9.30
CA LEU A 388 31.87 -1.91 7.92
C LEU A 388 33.36 -1.67 7.69
N LYS A 389 33.92 -0.58 8.25
CA LYS A 389 35.35 -0.25 8.14
C LYS A 389 36.24 -1.28 8.83
N LYS A 390 35.79 -1.83 9.96
CA LYS A 390 36.54 -2.83 10.74
C LYS A 390 36.51 -4.23 10.10
N HIS A 391 35.44 -4.59 9.42
CA HIS A 391 35.21 -5.93 8.87
C HIS A 391 35.39 -5.97 7.34
N ARG A 392 36.42 -5.29 6.84
CA ARG A 392 36.82 -5.41 5.43
C ARG A 392 37.35 -6.84 5.21
N PRO A 393 36.83 -7.59 4.24
CA PRO A 393 37.33 -8.93 3.91
C PRO A 393 38.78 -8.91 3.44
#